data_AF-A0A0D2Q003-F1
#
_entry.id   AF-A0A0D2Q003-F1
#
_cell.length_a   1.000
_cell.length_b   1.000
_cell.length_c   1.000
_cell.angle_alpha   90.00
_cell.angle_beta   90.00
_cell.angle_gamma   90.00
#
_symmetry.space_group_name_H-M   'P 1'
#
loop_
_entity.id
_entity.type
_entity.pdbx_description
1 polymer ?
#
loop_
_entity_poly.entity_id
_entity_poly.type
_entity_poly.pdbx_seq_one_letter_code
_entity_poly.pdbx_strand_id
1 'polypeptide(L)'
;MSSEQKKLMKNLLLDMILLGQDVCSAINRSNSFKVKCSELGMRVNRLLLMLRSLPRFLTSAAPFYLLSVNSIVVKLEDNFKVAQRVVHNCKPRRRLCRFFTGHIRISTDFQELFHVLDASITEMEWLVSHYEPQSKDRGSMYSPTVLVWSCIATVEMGPSLDDRIEAANRLASLVQQKDFEYKQLIFEGGLPSLIKLLKENSPVAHIAAANALCLLANEEEEKSGTIMKELIHTIASRLSRTSSRCGQKQAADLVADIAERNPELKLLRKRR
;
A
#
# COMPACT_ATOMS: atom_id res chain seq x y z
N MET A 1 -6.20 -8.50 18.75
CA MET A 1 -4.87 -8.09 18.22
C MET A 1 -3.83 -8.30 19.32
N SER A 2 -2.69 -8.93 19.04
CA SER A 2 -1.72 -9.27 20.08
C SER A 2 -0.92 -8.04 20.52
N SER A 3 -0.58 -7.96 21.81
CA SER A 3 0.35 -6.96 22.38
C SER A 3 1.68 -6.89 21.58
N GLU A 4 2.12 -8.02 21.06
CA GLU A 4 3.38 -8.15 20.31
C GLU A 4 3.39 -7.36 18.99
N GLN A 5 2.27 -7.33 18.24
CA GLN A 5 2.22 -6.58 16.98
C GLN A 5 2.33 -5.07 17.20
N LYS A 6 1.71 -4.55 18.26
CA LYS A 6 1.84 -3.12 18.63
C LYS A 6 3.29 -2.79 19.02
N LYS A 7 3.97 -3.70 19.70
CA LYS A 7 5.37 -3.54 20.11
C LYS A 7 6.31 -3.53 18.91
N LEU A 8 6.16 -4.48 17.99
CA LEU A 8 6.95 -4.53 16.75
C LEU A 8 6.82 -3.24 15.93
N MET A 9 5.58 -2.75 15.75
CA MET A 9 5.35 -1.52 15.00
C MET A 9 5.98 -0.29 15.67
N LYS A 10 5.93 -0.21 17.01
CA LYS A 10 6.60 0.87 17.74
C LYS A 10 8.12 0.84 17.54
N ASN A 11 8.72 -0.34 17.58
CA ASN A 11 10.16 -0.49 17.34
C ASN A 11 10.53 -0.08 15.92
N LEU A 12 9.76 -0.53 14.91
CA LEU A 12 9.95 -0.13 13.51
C LEU A 12 9.94 1.40 13.36
N LEU A 13 8.96 2.08 13.97
CA LEU A 13 8.89 3.54 13.94
C LEU A 13 10.09 4.22 14.62
N LEU A 14 10.56 3.67 15.75
CA LEU A 14 11.73 4.20 16.45
C LEU A 14 13.00 4.05 15.61
N ASP A 15 13.23 2.87 15.05
CA ASP A 15 14.37 2.60 14.16
C ASP A 15 14.36 3.57 12.97
N MET A 16 13.16 3.90 12.48
CA MET A 16 13.01 4.84 11.38
C MET A 16 13.26 6.29 11.73
N ILE A 17 12.84 6.71 12.93
CA ILE A 17 13.20 8.02 13.47
C ILE A 17 14.72 8.14 13.64
N LEU A 18 15.37 7.10 14.15
CA LEU A 18 16.82 7.06 14.32
C LEU A 18 17.54 7.16 12.97
N LEU A 19 17.10 6.38 11.96
CA LEU A 19 17.72 6.43 10.64
C LEU A 19 17.61 7.82 9.99
N GLY A 20 16.45 8.47 10.09
CA GLY A 20 16.29 9.84 9.59
C GLY A 20 17.15 10.86 10.37
N GLN A 21 17.32 10.69 11.68
CA GLN A 21 18.23 11.52 12.48
C GLN A 21 19.70 11.34 12.07
N ASP A 22 20.10 10.12 11.70
CA ASP A 22 21.43 9.85 11.16
C ASP A 22 21.66 10.54 9.81
N VAL A 23 20.63 10.57 8.94
CA VAL A 23 20.68 11.34 7.69
C VAL A 23 20.89 12.83 7.98
N CYS A 24 20.10 13.43 8.88
CA CYS A 24 20.29 14.83 9.28
C CYS A 24 21.68 15.11 9.86
N SER A 25 22.20 14.18 10.68
CA SER A 25 23.54 14.28 11.24
C SER A 25 24.63 14.21 10.16
N ALA A 26 24.44 13.37 9.14
CA ALA A 26 25.33 13.28 7.99
C ALA A 26 25.30 14.56 7.14
N ILE A 27 24.12 15.16 6.97
CA ILE A 27 23.92 16.44 6.26
C ILE A 27 24.69 17.56 6.95
N ASN A 28 24.59 17.67 8.27
CA ASN A 28 25.29 18.71 9.05
C ASN A 28 26.83 18.60 8.97
N ARG A 29 27.34 17.39 8.68
CA ARG A 29 28.78 17.12 8.50
C ARG A 29 29.23 17.28 7.05
N SER A 30 28.34 17.58 6.11
CA SER A 30 28.69 17.72 4.69
C SER A 30 29.30 19.09 4.42
N ASN A 31 30.35 19.12 3.59
CA ASN A 31 31.07 20.36 3.25
C ASN A 31 30.87 20.79 1.79
N SER A 32 30.14 19.99 0.99
CA SER A 32 29.85 20.24 -0.42
C SER A 32 28.35 20.13 -0.71
N PHE A 33 27.88 20.71 -1.83
CA PHE A 33 26.46 20.74 -2.21
C PHE A 33 25.53 21.29 -1.10
N LYS A 34 25.96 22.32 -0.35
CA LYS A 34 25.27 22.84 0.84
C LYS A 34 23.79 23.15 0.61
N VAL A 35 23.44 23.78 -0.52
CA VAL A 35 22.05 24.08 -0.88
C VAL A 35 21.22 22.80 -1.01
N LYS A 36 21.71 21.81 -1.77
CA LYS A 36 21.01 20.52 -1.94
C LYS A 36 20.94 19.72 -0.64
N CYS A 37 21.98 19.78 0.19
CA CYS A 37 22.00 19.15 1.51
C CYS A 37 20.98 19.81 2.46
N SER A 38 20.83 21.14 2.42
CA SER A 38 19.81 21.87 3.18
C SER A 38 18.40 21.46 2.75
N GLU A 39 18.16 21.40 1.44
CA GLU A 39 16.88 21.04 0.85
C GLU A 39 16.49 19.57 1.13
N LEU A 40 17.48 18.67 1.14
CA LEU A 40 17.32 17.30 1.63
C LEU A 40 16.93 17.28 3.11
N GLY A 41 17.62 18.07 3.93
CA GLY A 41 17.36 18.16 5.37
C GLY A 41 15.93 18.62 5.67
N MET A 42 15.38 19.55 4.89
CA MET A 42 13.99 19.98 5.02
C MET A 42 13.00 18.82 4.81
N ARG A 43 13.18 18.02 3.75
CA ARG A 43 12.32 16.85 3.48
C ARG A 43 12.42 15.80 4.57
N VAL A 44 13.63 15.44 4.98
CA VAL A 44 13.87 14.43 6.02
C VAL A 44 13.29 14.89 7.36
N ASN A 45 13.45 16.16 7.72
CA ASN A 45 12.85 16.72 8.94
C ASN A 45 11.32 16.69 8.90
N ARG A 46 10.70 17.00 7.76
CA ARG A 46 9.23 16.90 7.59
C ARG A 46 8.74 15.46 7.79
N LEU A 47 9.43 14.49 7.19
CA LEU A 47 9.13 13.06 7.36
C LEU A 47 9.30 12.61 8.81
N LEU A 48 10.36 13.06 9.49
CA LEU A 48 10.59 12.78 10.92
C LEU A 48 9.50 13.35 11.82
N LEU A 49 8.97 14.54 11.50
CA LEU A 49 7.84 15.12 12.25
C LEU A 49 6.59 14.24 12.13
N MET A 50 6.28 13.75 10.93
CA MET A 50 5.13 12.85 10.71
C MET A 50 5.37 11.48 11.36
N LEU A 51 6.55 10.89 11.26
CA LEU A 51 6.89 9.62 11.94
C LEU A 51 6.66 9.71 13.46
N ARG A 52 6.98 10.84 14.08
CA ARG A 52 6.76 11.07 15.52
C ARG A 52 5.30 11.23 15.91
N SER A 53 4.40 11.58 14.99
CA SER A 53 2.96 11.66 15.28
C SER A 53 2.29 10.29 15.20
N LEU A 54 2.82 9.35 14.39
CA LEU A 54 2.23 8.02 14.14
C LEU A 54 1.91 7.18 15.38
N PRO A 55 2.76 7.12 16.44
CA PRO A 55 2.48 6.28 17.60
C PRO A 55 1.14 6.57 18.29
N ARG A 56 0.62 7.80 18.17
CA ARG A 56 -0.66 8.20 18.76
C ARG A 56 -1.82 7.42 18.14
N PHE A 57 -1.78 7.26 16.82
CA PHE A 57 -2.83 6.61 16.04
C PHE A 57 -2.80 5.07 16.17
N LEU A 58 -1.61 4.48 16.34
CA LEU A 58 -1.43 3.02 16.47
C LEU A 58 -2.16 2.38 17.67
N THR A 59 -2.53 3.17 18.68
CA THR A 59 -3.12 2.64 19.91
C THR A 59 -4.57 2.19 19.75
N SER A 60 -5.34 2.89 18.90
CA SER A 60 -6.76 2.67 18.61
C SER A 60 -7.03 2.17 17.19
N ALA A 61 -5.97 1.95 16.41
CA ALA A 61 -6.06 1.70 14.99
C ALA A 61 -6.63 0.32 14.61
N ALA A 62 -7.44 0.31 13.56
CA ALA A 62 -7.90 -0.91 12.90
C ALA A 62 -6.73 -1.68 12.25
N PRO A 63 -6.82 -3.00 12.05
CA PRO A 63 -5.72 -3.81 11.50
C PRO A 63 -5.18 -3.33 10.15
N PHE A 64 -6.04 -2.78 9.29
CA PHE A 64 -5.62 -2.27 7.98
C PHE A 64 -4.71 -1.03 8.08
N TYR A 65 -4.85 -0.21 9.14
CA TYR A 65 -3.94 0.92 9.39
C TYR A 65 -2.52 0.44 9.67
N LEU A 66 -2.37 -0.68 10.39
CA LEU A 66 -1.06 -1.23 10.67
C LEU A 66 -0.37 -1.71 9.39
N LEU A 67 -1.14 -2.27 8.46
CA LEU A 67 -0.62 -2.74 7.17
C LEU A 67 -0.20 -1.56 6.29
N SER A 68 -1.01 -0.50 6.22
CA SER A 68 -0.66 0.70 5.46
C SER A 68 0.53 1.45 6.05
N VAL A 69 0.59 1.58 7.38
CA VAL A 69 1.77 2.12 8.09
C VAL A 69 3.01 1.29 7.78
N ASN A 70 2.95 -0.04 7.94
CA ASN A 70 4.10 -0.90 7.69
C ASN A 70 4.62 -0.76 6.26
N SER A 71 3.72 -0.81 5.28
CA SER A 71 4.05 -0.68 3.86
C SER A 71 4.76 0.65 3.54
N ILE A 72 4.20 1.77 3.99
CA ILE A 72 4.76 3.11 3.73
C ILE A 72 6.09 3.29 4.49
N VAL A 73 6.18 2.80 5.72
CA VAL A 73 7.38 2.92 6.55
C VAL A 73 8.55 2.09 6.00
N VAL A 74 8.29 0.87 5.51
CA VAL A 74 9.33 0.04 4.86
C VAL A 74 9.88 0.71 3.61
N LYS A 75 9.02 1.30 2.76
CA LYS A 75 9.46 2.06 1.58
C LYS A 75 10.29 3.30 1.97
N LEU A 76 9.91 3.96 3.07
CA LEU A 76 10.65 5.10 3.61
C LEU A 76 12.05 4.70 4.11
N GLU A 77 12.22 3.49 4.65
CA GLU A 77 13.53 2.96 5.07
C GLU A 77 14.54 2.97 3.92
N ASP A 78 14.15 2.44 2.76
CA ASP A 78 15.00 2.39 1.59
C ASP A 78 15.36 3.80 1.11
N ASN A 79 14.41 4.73 1.13
CA ASN A 79 14.64 6.12 0.75
C ASN A 79 15.62 6.82 1.71
N PHE A 80 15.54 6.57 3.02
CA PHE A 80 16.51 7.08 3.98
C PHE A 80 17.90 6.45 3.80
N LYS A 81 18.01 5.16 3.48
CA LYS A 81 19.29 4.53 3.13
C LYS A 81 19.90 5.13 1.86
N VAL A 82 19.09 5.41 0.84
CA VAL A 82 19.54 6.13 -0.36
C VAL A 82 20.01 7.54 0.01
N ALA A 83 19.26 8.27 0.85
CA ALA A 83 19.65 9.59 1.33
C ALA A 83 21.01 9.58 2.04
N GLN A 84 21.24 8.60 2.94
CA GLN A 84 22.55 8.44 3.59
C GLN A 84 23.67 8.24 2.58
N ARG A 85 23.46 7.40 1.56
CA ARG A 85 24.46 7.13 0.51
C ARG A 85 24.80 8.40 -0.28
N VAL A 86 23.79 9.18 -0.69
CA VAL A 86 23.98 10.43 -1.44
C VAL A 86 24.73 11.47 -0.59
N VAL A 87 24.34 11.64 0.68
CA VAL A 87 25.01 12.58 1.60
C VAL A 87 26.44 12.15 1.90
N HIS A 88 26.71 10.85 2.03
CA HIS A 88 28.06 10.34 2.23
C HIS A 88 29.00 10.68 1.05
N ASN A 89 28.45 10.68 -0.17
CA ASN A 89 29.20 11.09 -1.38
C ASN A 89 29.52 12.60 -1.41
N CYS A 90 28.91 13.41 -0.54
CA CYS A 90 29.19 14.85 -0.40
C CYS A 90 30.37 15.15 0.54
N LYS A 91 31.00 14.13 1.15
CA LYS A 91 32.21 14.31 1.95
C LYS A 91 33.43 14.53 1.05
N PRO A 92 34.42 15.34 1.48
CA PRO A 92 35.60 15.62 0.66
C PRO A 92 36.39 14.35 0.39
N ARG A 93 36.35 13.85 -0.86
CA ARG A 93 37.32 12.87 -1.34
C ARG A 93 38.66 13.59 -1.49
N ARG A 94 39.63 13.26 -0.62
CA ARG A 94 41.04 13.58 -0.85
C ARG A 94 41.53 12.77 -2.06
N ARG A 95 41.32 13.28 -3.28
CA ARG A 95 42.21 13.17 -4.46
C ARG A 95 41.48 13.67 -5.73
N LEU A 96 42.19 14.51 -6.47
CA LEU A 96 41.74 15.21 -7.69
C LEU A 96 41.50 14.23 -8.87
N CYS A 97 40.68 14.67 -9.83
CA CYS A 97 40.36 14.08 -11.15
C CYS A 97 39.02 13.34 -11.32
N ARG A 98 37.91 13.94 -10.86
CA ARG A 98 36.58 13.71 -11.50
C ARG A 98 35.58 14.87 -11.30
N PHE A 99 36.04 16.12 -11.46
CA PHE A 99 35.26 17.30 -11.04
C PHE A 99 34.01 17.59 -11.88
N PHE A 100 33.99 17.28 -13.17
CA PHE A 100 32.82 17.58 -14.01
C PHE A 100 31.83 16.41 -14.10
N THR A 101 32.30 15.19 -14.44
CA THR A 101 31.43 14.01 -14.52
C THR A 101 30.91 13.54 -13.16
N GLY A 102 31.69 13.72 -12.08
CA GLY A 102 31.25 13.41 -10.72
C GLY A 102 30.22 14.40 -10.17
N HIS A 103 30.34 15.69 -10.49
CA HIS A 103 29.40 16.72 -10.00
C HIS A 103 28.03 16.62 -10.68
N ILE A 104 28.01 16.34 -12.00
CA ILE A 104 26.76 16.08 -12.73
C ILE A 104 26.04 14.87 -12.15
N ARG A 105 26.77 13.77 -11.89
CA ARG A 105 26.20 12.56 -11.31
C ARG A 105 25.63 12.75 -9.91
N ILE A 106 26.36 13.43 -9.01
CA ILE A 106 25.83 13.72 -7.66
C ILE A 106 24.60 14.61 -7.75
N SER A 107 24.60 15.57 -8.69
CA SER A 107 23.46 16.46 -8.93
C SER A 107 22.21 15.70 -9.36
N THR A 108 22.34 14.69 -10.24
CA THR A 108 21.23 13.82 -10.66
C THR A 108 20.76 12.92 -9.52
N ASP A 109 21.69 12.36 -8.74
CA ASP A 109 21.37 11.52 -7.57
C ASP A 109 20.49 12.30 -6.56
N PHE A 110 20.77 13.60 -6.35
CA PHE A 110 19.91 14.45 -5.51
C PHE A 110 18.52 14.69 -6.10
N GLN A 111 18.41 14.87 -7.42
CA GLN A 111 17.13 15.15 -8.05
C GLN A 111 16.20 13.93 -7.98
N GLU A 112 16.73 12.74 -8.24
CA GLU A 112 16.00 11.48 -8.06
C GLU A 112 15.62 11.27 -6.59
N LEU A 113 16.55 11.54 -5.67
CA LEU A 113 16.28 11.47 -4.23
C LEU A 113 15.16 12.42 -3.79
N PHE A 114 15.13 13.65 -4.31
CA PHE A 114 14.06 14.60 -3.99
C PHE A 114 12.71 14.09 -4.48
N HIS A 115 12.65 13.55 -5.70
CA HIS A 115 11.43 13.00 -6.24
C HIS A 115 10.86 11.86 -5.37
N VAL A 116 11.70 10.89 -4.97
CA VAL A 116 11.22 9.77 -4.13
C VAL A 116 10.84 10.22 -2.72
N LEU A 117 11.55 11.20 -2.14
CA LEU A 117 11.21 11.75 -0.82
C LEU A 117 9.95 12.61 -0.85
N ASP A 118 9.70 13.36 -1.92
CA ASP A 118 8.46 14.11 -2.10
C ASP A 118 7.26 13.16 -2.23
N ALA A 119 7.42 12.04 -2.95
CA ALA A 119 6.41 10.98 -2.99
C ALA A 119 6.15 10.38 -1.60
N SER A 120 7.20 10.07 -0.82
CA SER A 120 7.05 9.59 0.56
C SER A 120 6.41 10.63 1.49
N ILE A 121 6.65 11.92 1.26
CA ILE A 121 5.96 12.99 2.01
C ILE A 121 4.47 12.93 1.73
N THR A 122 4.06 12.84 0.46
CA THR A 122 2.64 12.73 0.11
C THR A 122 1.99 11.46 0.69
N GLU A 123 2.69 10.32 0.67
CA GLU A 123 2.24 9.07 1.30
C GLU A 123 2.03 9.21 2.81
N MET A 124 3.00 9.80 3.51
CA MET A 124 2.92 10.03 4.95
C MET A 124 1.87 11.08 5.33
N GLU A 125 1.70 12.13 4.53
CA GLU A 125 0.63 13.11 4.72
C GLU A 125 -0.74 12.49 4.59
N TRP A 126 -0.94 11.64 3.58
CA TRP A 126 -2.18 10.88 3.46
C TRP A 126 -2.42 10.05 4.72
N LEU A 127 -1.40 9.34 5.20
CA LEU A 127 -1.52 8.47 6.37
C LEU A 127 -1.86 9.24 7.65
N VAL A 128 -1.29 10.44 7.85
CA VAL A 128 -1.62 11.29 9.00
C VAL A 128 -3.01 11.92 8.85
N SER A 129 -3.32 12.46 7.66
CA SER A 129 -4.58 13.20 7.40
C SER A 129 -5.82 12.30 7.36
N HIS A 130 -5.72 11.07 6.89
CA HIS A 130 -6.87 10.15 6.81
C HIS A 130 -7.43 9.77 8.19
N TYR A 131 -6.66 9.97 9.28
CA TYR A 131 -7.04 9.57 10.64
C TYR A 131 -7.13 10.72 11.64
N GLU A 132 -6.77 11.94 11.22
CA GLU A 132 -7.09 13.18 11.91
C GLU A 132 -8.15 13.91 11.05
N PRO A 133 -9.46 13.73 11.32
CA PRO A 133 -10.51 14.26 10.47
C PRO A 133 -10.61 15.78 10.68
N GLN A 134 -9.72 16.53 10.05
CA GLN A 134 -9.90 17.94 9.81
C GLN A 134 -9.65 18.22 8.32
N SER A 135 -10.71 18.75 7.71
CA SER A 135 -10.81 19.26 6.35
C SER A 135 -11.01 18.26 5.20
N LYS A 136 -12.11 18.52 4.50
CA LYS A 136 -12.51 17.94 3.21
C LYS A 136 -11.56 18.44 2.12
N ASP A 137 -11.50 17.62 1.08
CA ASP A 137 -11.03 17.94 -0.27
C ASP A 137 -9.51 17.94 -0.47
N ARG A 138 -8.98 16.81 -0.94
CA ARG A 138 -7.65 16.71 -1.53
C ARG A 138 -7.74 15.92 -2.83
N GLY A 139 -8.31 16.55 -3.86
CA GLY A 139 -8.01 16.19 -5.25
C GLY A 139 -6.52 16.47 -5.51
N SER A 140 -5.67 15.45 -5.41
CA SER A 140 -4.30 15.47 -5.92
C SER A 140 -3.87 14.05 -6.23
N MET A 141 -3.13 13.89 -7.32
CA MET A 141 -2.70 12.60 -7.87
C MET A 141 -1.92 11.81 -6.80
N TYR A 142 -2.59 10.86 -6.18
CA TYR A 142 -2.04 10.04 -5.13
C TYR A 142 -0.97 9.08 -5.68
N SER A 143 0.09 8.84 -4.92
CA SER A 143 1.06 7.77 -5.20
C SER A 143 0.31 6.45 -5.45
N PRO A 144 0.82 5.56 -6.32
CA PRO A 144 0.33 4.19 -6.47
C PRO A 144 -0.04 3.52 -5.13
N THR A 145 0.83 3.68 -4.13
CA THR A 145 0.64 3.14 -2.77
C THR A 145 -0.60 3.73 -2.09
N VAL A 146 -0.77 5.06 -2.14
CA VAL A 146 -1.90 5.75 -1.51
C VAL A 146 -3.22 5.41 -2.19
N LEU A 147 -3.22 5.28 -3.52
CA LEU A 147 -4.42 4.92 -4.28
C LEU A 147 -4.96 3.56 -3.84
N VAL A 148 -4.07 2.56 -3.72
CA VAL A 148 -4.45 1.20 -3.27
C VAL A 148 -4.96 1.24 -1.84
N TRP A 149 -4.22 1.84 -0.91
CA TRP A 149 -4.62 1.89 0.50
C TRP A 149 -5.92 2.67 0.72
N SER A 150 -6.16 3.72 -0.08
CA SER A 150 -7.43 4.45 -0.06
C SER A 150 -8.58 3.56 -0.52
N CYS A 151 -8.41 2.79 -1.60
CA CYS A 151 -9.44 1.86 -2.04
C CYS A 151 -9.69 0.76 -1.01
N ILE A 152 -8.66 0.19 -0.39
CA ILE A 152 -8.80 -0.81 0.69
C ILE A 152 -9.56 -0.22 1.89
N ALA A 153 -9.21 0.99 2.30
CA ALA A 153 -9.89 1.69 3.38
C ALA A 153 -11.37 1.93 3.05
N THR A 154 -11.67 2.37 1.83
CA THR A 154 -13.05 2.56 1.36
C THR A 154 -13.81 1.25 1.31
N VAL A 155 -13.23 0.12 0.87
CA VAL A 155 -13.90 -1.20 0.93
C VAL A 155 -14.26 -1.59 2.37
N GLU A 156 -13.38 -1.30 3.33
CA GLU A 156 -13.55 -1.69 4.73
C GLU A 156 -14.54 -0.79 5.49
N MET A 157 -14.49 0.54 5.25
CA MET A 157 -15.17 1.55 6.08
C MET A 157 -15.96 2.60 5.28
N GLY A 158 -16.18 2.38 3.98
CA GLY A 158 -16.94 3.31 3.14
C GLY A 158 -18.34 3.59 3.72
N PRO A 159 -18.80 4.85 3.65
CA PRO A 159 -20.04 5.26 4.33
C PRO A 159 -21.29 4.65 3.69
N SER A 160 -21.26 4.40 2.38
CA SER A 160 -22.32 3.71 1.66
C SER A 160 -21.85 2.37 1.09
N LEU A 161 -22.80 1.47 0.83
CA LEU A 161 -22.49 0.21 0.16
C LEU A 161 -21.99 0.44 -1.28
N ASP A 162 -22.50 1.46 -1.95
CA ASP A 162 -22.10 1.82 -3.32
C ASP A 162 -20.64 2.28 -3.39
N ASP A 163 -20.17 3.09 -2.42
CA ASP A 163 -18.77 3.51 -2.34
C ASP A 163 -17.83 2.30 -2.18
N ARG A 164 -18.26 1.32 -1.39
CA ARG A 164 -17.50 0.09 -1.12
C ARG A 164 -17.45 -0.81 -2.35
N ILE A 165 -18.55 -0.91 -3.09
CA ILE A 165 -18.64 -1.61 -4.37
C ILE A 165 -17.73 -0.96 -5.40
N GLU A 166 -17.79 0.36 -5.55
CA GLU A 166 -16.96 1.12 -6.47
C GLU A 166 -15.48 0.98 -6.13
N ALA A 167 -15.13 1.05 -4.83
CA ALA A 167 -13.76 0.81 -4.39
C ALA A 167 -13.27 -0.62 -4.69
N ALA A 168 -14.12 -1.64 -4.52
CA ALA A 168 -13.77 -3.01 -4.88
C ALA A 168 -13.55 -3.19 -6.39
N ASN A 169 -14.38 -2.55 -7.23
CA ASN A 169 -14.20 -2.53 -8.68
C ASN A 169 -12.90 -1.80 -9.08
N ARG A 170 -12.54 -0.71 -8.38
CA ARG A 170 -11.25 -0.04 -8.57
C ARG A 170 -10.08 -0.93 -8.18
N LEU A 171 -10.16 -1.68 -7.09
CA LEU A 171 -9.13 -2.68 -6.76
C LEU A 171 -8.99 -3.73 -7.87
N ALA A 172 -10.10 -4.23 -8.42
CA ALA A 172 -10.08 -5.18 -9.53
C ALA A 172 -9.39 -4.59 -10.78
N SER A 173 -9.66 -3.34 -11.13
CA SER A 173 -9.00 -2.69 -12.28
C SER A 173 -7.51 -2.45 -12.05
N LEU A 174 -7.10 -2.11 -10.82
CA LEU A 174 -5.68 -1.97 -10.46
C LEU A 174 -4.91 -3.29 -10.59
N VAL A 175 -5.51 -4.42 -10.21
CA VAL A 175 -4.90 -5.75 -10.41
C VAL A 175 -4.66 -6.04 -11.90
N GLN A 176 -5.62 -5.66 -12.76
CA GLN A 176 -5.53 -5.87 -14.21
C GLN A 176 -4.47 -5.02 -14.89
N GLN A 177 -4.04 -3.91 -14.29
CA GLN A 177 -2.92 -3.12 -14.83
C GLN A 177 -1.59 -3.88 -14.80
N LYS A 178 -1.54 -5.06 -14.16
CA LYS A 178 -0.38 -5.94 -14.06
C LYS A 178 0.84 -5.32 -13.38
N ASP A 179 0.64 -4.21 -12.67
CA ASP A 179 1.66 -3.61 -11.82
C ASP A 179 1.89 -4.48 -10.58
N PHE A 180 3.15 -4.81 -10.32
CA PHE A 180 3.54 -5.65 -9.19
C PHE A 180 3.28 -4.97 -7.84
N GLU A 181 3.52 -3.66 -7.73
CA GLU A 181 3.31 -2.90 -6.49
C GLU A 181 1.82 -2.90 -6.11
N TYR A 182 0.93 -2.69 -7.08
CA TYR A 182 -0.51 -2.76 -6.83
C TYR A 182 -0.94 -4.12 -6.31
N LYS A 183 -0.53 -5.20 -7.00
CA LYS A 183 -0.92 -6.56 -6.62
C LYS A 183 -0.46 -6.90 -5.22
N GLN A 184 0.79 -6.61 -4.90
CA GLN A 184 1.36 -6.92 -3.58
C GLN A 184 0.60 -6.19 -2.46
N LEU A 185 0.33 -4.89 -2.63
CA LEU A 185 -0.39 -4.10 -1.62
C LEU A 185 -1.84 -4.57 -1.44
N ILE A 186 -2.53 -4.90 -2.54
CA ILE A 186 -3.90 -5.43 -2.50
C ILE A 186 -3.92 -6.80 -1.84
N PHE A 187 -2.91 -7.63 -2.07
CA PHE A 187 -2.79 -8.92 -1.42
C PHE A 187 -2.58 -8.78 0.10
N GLU A 188 -1.63 -7.95 0.51
CA GLU A 188 -1.28 -7.76 1.92
C GLU A 188 -2.41 -7.14 2.74
N GLY A 189 -3.11 -6.16 2.17
CA GLY A 189 -4.10 -5.36 2.89
C GLY A 189 -5.56 -5.56 2.49
N GLY A 190 -5.81 -5.92 1.23
CA GLY A 190 -7.15 -5.90 0.63
C GLY A 190 -7.94 -7.19 0.82
N LEU A 191 -7.27 -8.34 0.96
CA LEU A 191 -7.97 -9.64 1.06
C LEU A 191 -9.00 -9.71 2.19
N PRO A 192 -8.68 -9.31 3.44
CA PRO A 192 -9.67 -9.38 4.52
C PRO A 192 -10.89 -8.49 4.24
N SER A 193 -10.68 -7.28 3.73
CA SER A 193 -11.75 -6.32 3.42
C SER A 193 -12.64 -6.81 2.27
N LEU A 194 -12.05 -7.41 1.23
CA LEU A 194 -12.78 -8.01 0.11
C LEU A 194 -13.58 -9.25 0.55
N ILE A 195 -13.01 -10.13 1.38
CA ILE A 195 -13.72 -11.29 1.93
C ILE A 195 -14.87 -10.84 2.84
N LYS A 196 -14.69 -9.76 3.59
CA LYS A 196 -15.75 -9.16 4.41
C LYS A 196 -16.88 -8.62 3.52
N LEU A 197 -16.55 -7.88 2.45
CA LEU A 197 -17.53 -7.38 1.48
C LEU A 197 -18.28 -8.53 0.77
N LEU A 198 -17.58 -9.64 0.49
CA LEU A 198 -18.17 -10.86 -0.07
C LEU A 198 -19.18 -11.54 0.87
N LYS A 199 -19.17 -11.23 2.17
CA LYS A 199 -20.12 -11.82 3.14
C LYS A 199 -21.36 -10.95 3.36
N GLU A 200 -21.48 -9.82 2.63
CA GLU A 200 -22.61 -8.91 2.78
C GLU A 200 -23.83 -9.35 1.99
N ASN A 201 -25.04 -9.03 2.47
CA ASN A 201 -26.29 -9.46 1.83
C ASN A 201 -26.67 -8.60 0.60
N SER A 202 -25.75 -8.39 -0.34
CA SER A 202 -25.99 -7.64 -1.58
C SER A 202 -25.41 -8.35 -2.80
N PRO A 203 -26.22 -8.67 -3.84
CA PRO A 203 -25.73 -9.38 -5.02
C PRO A 203 -24.64 -8.59 -5.76
N VAL A 204 -24.78 -7.26 -5.85
CA VAL A 204 -23.80 -6.40 -6.54
C VAL A 204 -22.47 -6.35 -5.79
N ALA A 205 -22.51 -6.30 -4.45
CA ALA A 205 -21.31 -6.36 -3.61
C ALA A 205 -20.57 -7.70 -3.75
N HIS A 206 -21.31 -8.80 -3.84
CA HIS A 206 -20.72 -10.12 -4.08
C HIS A 206 -19.94 -10.17 -5.39
N ILE A 207 -20.55 -9.67 -6.48
CA ILE A 207 -19.93 -9.70 -7.81
C ILE A 207 -18.64 -8.87 -7.82
N ALA A 208 -18.68 -7.65 -7.28
CA ALA A 208 -17.51 -6.78 -7.21
C ALA A 208 -16.37 -7.41 -6.38
N ALA A 209 -16.69 -7.89 -5.17
CA ALA A 209 -15.70 -8.51 -4.29
C ALA A 209 -15.12 -9.81 -4.88
N ALA A 210 -15.97 -10.68 -5.41
CA ALA A 210 -15.52 -11.95 -5.98
C ALA A 210 -14.69 -11.74 -7.24
N ASN A 211 -15.05 -10.78 -8.10
CA ASN A 211 -14.26 -10.44 -9.28
C ASN A 211 -12.85 -9.97 -8.90
N ALA A 212 -12.73 -9.07 -7.91
CA ALA A 212 -11.43 -8.62 -7.41
C ALA A 212 -10.59 -9.79 -6.85
N LEU A 213 -11.21 -10.66 -6.04
CA LEU A 213 -10.53 -11.83 -5.46
C LEU A 213 -10.10 -12.86 -6.52
N CYS A 214 -10.92 -13.12 -7.54
CA CYS A 214 -10.56 -14.03 -8.64
C CYS A 214 -9.39 -13.49 -9.47
N LEU A 215 -9.38 -12.19 -9.77
CA LEU A 215 -8.26 -11.56 -10.48
C LEU A 215 -6.97 -11.65 -9.68
N LEU A 216 -7.02 -11.46 -8.35
CA LEU A 216 -5.86 -11.66 -7.48
C LEU A 216 -5.38 -13.11 -7.48
N ALA A 217 -6.31 -14.07 -7.38
CA ALA A 217 -5.98 -15.49 -7.35
C ALA A 217 -5.35 -16.01 -8.65
N ASN A 218 -5.64 -15.39 -9.79
CA ASN A 218 -5.06 -15.77 -11.08
C ASN A 218 -3.60 -15.34 -11.24
N GLU A 219 -3.18 -14.30 -10.51
CA GLU A 219 -1.87 -13.67 -10.70
C GLU A 219 -0.80 -14.20 -9.73
N GLU A 220 -1.19 -14.84 -8.62
CA GLU A 220 -0.26 -15.32 -7.59
C GLU A 220 -0.52 -16.80 -7.23
N GLU A 221 0.09 -17.74 -7.97
CA GLU A 221 -0.16 -19.18 -7.85
C GLU A 221 0.03 -19.74 -6.43
N GLU A 222 1.05 -19.25 -5.69
CA GLU A 222 1.39 -19.74 -4.35
C GLU A 222 0.27 -19.48 -3.33
N LYS A 223 -0.41 -18.34 -3.45
CA LYS A 223 -1.46 -17.92 -2.50
C LYS A 223 -2.87 -18.01 -3.08
N SER A 224 -2.98 -18.29 -4.39
CA SER A 224 -4.22 -18.60 -5.10
C SER A 224 -5.05 -19.67 -4.38
N GLY A 225 -4.39 -20.70 -3.85
CA GLY A 225 -5.06 -21.78 -3.12
C GLY A 225 -5.89 -21.31 -1.92
N THR A 226 -5.38 -20.34 -1.15
CA THR A 226 -6.08 -19.80 0.03
C THR A 226 -7.26 -18.92 -0.38
N ILE A 227 -7.05 -18.03 -1.35
CA ILE A 227 -8.09 -17.13 -1.86
C ILE A 227 -9.23 -17.94 -2.48
N MET A 228 -8.90 -18.91 -3.35
CA MET A 228 -9.87 -19.77 -4.00
C MET A 228 -10.61 -20.65 -3.00
N LYS A 229 -9.96 -21.13 -1.94
CA LYS A 229 -10.63 -21.90 -0.89
C LYS A 229 -11.69 -21.07 -0.16
N GLU A 230 -11.39 -19.82 0.20
CA GLU A 230 -12.36 -18.92 0.85
C GLU A 230 -13.51 -18.54 -0.09
N LEU A 231 -13.22 -18.27 -1.37
CA LEU A 231 -14.23 -18.02 -2.40
C LEU A 231 -15.15 -19.24 -2.57
N ILE A 232 -14.58 -20.43 -2.78
CA ILE A 232 -15.33 -21.68 -2.96
C ILE A 232 -16.17 -21.96 -1.72
N HIS A 233 -15.61 -21.82 -0.52
CA HIS A 233 -16.35 -22.04 0.72
C HIS A 233 -17.54 -21.07 0.86
N THR A 234 -17.32 -19.78 0.56
CA THR A 234 -18.37 -18.76 0.64
C THR A 234 -19.46 -18.98 -0.40
N ILE A 235 -19.11 -19.37 -1.63
CA ILE A 235 -20.08 -19.69 -2.69
C ILE A 235 -20.81 -21.02 -2.39
N ALA A 236 -20.10 -22.07 -2.02
CA ALA A 236 -20.66 -23.40 -1.77
C ALA A 236 -21.61 -23.42 -0.58
N SER A 237 -21.29 -22.69 0.50
CA SER A 237 -22.19 -22.53 1.64
C SER A 237 -23.52 -21.87 1.24
N ARG A 238 -23.52 -20.95 0.25
CA ARG A 238 -24.73 -20.31 -0.26
C ARG A 238 -25.49 -21.15 -1.28
N LEU A 239 -24.81 -22.05 -2.00
CA LEU A 239 -25.42 -23.07 -2.87
C LEU A 239 -25.99 -24.26 -2.09
N SER A 240 -25.70 -24.39 -0.79
CA SER A 240 -26.21 -25.48 0.04
C SER A 240 -27.74 -25.55 0.03
N ARG A 241 -28.29 -26.77 0.14
CA ARG A 241 -29.73 -27.03 0.24
C ARG A 241 -30.38 -26.39 1.46
N THR A 242 -29.58 -26.03 2.46
CA THR A 242 -30.00 -25.34 3.70
C THR A 242 -30.15 -23.82 3.50
N SER A 243 -29.66 -23.27 2.39
CA SER A 243 -29.74 -21.83 2.08
C SER A 243 -31.05 -21.49 1.38
N SER A 244 -31.48 -20.23 1.48
CA SER A 244 -32.69 -19.77 0.80
C SER A 244 -32.57 -19.91 -0.72
N ARG A 245 -33.68 -20.16 -1.42
CA ARG A 245 -33.67 -20.24 -2.90
C ARG A 245 -33.12 -18.96 -3.56
N CYS A 246 -33.35 -17.81 -2.93
CA CYS A 246 -32.78 -16.53 -3.37
C CYS A 246 -31.25 -16.54 -3.25
N GLY A 247 -30.70 -17.03 -2.12
CA GLY A 247 -29.25 -17.17 -1.93
C GLY A 247 -28.60 -18.16 -2.90
N GLN A 248 -29.28 -19.26 -3.21
CA GLN A 248 -28.81 -20.24 -4.21
C GLN A 248 -28.77 -19.63 -5.61
N LYS A 249 -29.81 -18.90 -6.02
CA LYS A 249 -29.84 -18.19 -7.30
C LYS A 249 -28.71 -17.16 -7.39
N GLN A 250 -28.55 -16.32 -6.38
CA GLN A 250 -27.48 -15.32 -6.34
C GLN A 250 -26.08 -15.93 -6.43
N ALA A 251 -25.86 -17.08 -5.78
CA ALA A 251 -24.58 -17.77 -5.85
C ALA A 251 -24.35 -18.42 -7.24
N ALA A 252 -25.39 -18.93 -7.89
CA ALA A 252 -25.30 -19.45 -9.26
C ALA A 252 -25.01 -18.33 -10.28
N ASP A 253 -25.71 -17.20 -10.17
CA ASP A 253 -25.49 -16.01 -11.00
C ASP A 253 -24.06 -15.48 -10.80
N LEU A 254 -23.58 -15.42 -9.56
CA LEU A 254 -22.20 -15.03 -9.23
C LEU A 254 -21.16 -15.95 -9.89
N VAL A 255 -21.36 -17.27 -9.87
CA VAL A 255 -20.45 -18.22 -10.53
C VAL A 255 -20.45 -18.03 -12.05
N ALA A 256 -21.62 -17.77 -12.64
CA ALA A 256 -21.72 -17.48 -14.07
C ALA A 256 -20.97 -16.19 -14.43
N ASP A 257 -21.19 -15.10 -13.69
CA ASP A 257 -20.55 -13.81 -13.89
C ASP A 257 -19.02 -13.89 -13.74
N ILE A 258 -18.53 -14.59 -12.73
CA ILE A 258 -17.09 -14.81 -12.54
C ILE A 258 -16.50 -15.56 -13.73
N ALA A 259 -17.18 -16.62 -14.20
CA ALA A 259 -16.74 -17.43 -15.32
C ALA A 259 -16.78 -16.68 -16.67
N GLU A 260 -17.64 -15.67 -16.80
CA GLU A 260 -17.66 -14.77 -17.96
C GLU A 260 -16.51 -13.76 -17.91
N ARG A 261 -16.29 -13.13 -16.74
CA ARG A 261 -15.26 -12.10 -16.55
C ARG A 261 -13.84 -12.63 -16.48
N ASN A 262 -13.67 -13.91 -16.14
CA ASN A 262 -12.37 -14.56 -15.98
C ASN A 262 -12.29 -15.82 -16.88
N PRO A 263 -12.20 -15.67 -18.21
CA PRO A 263 -12.19 -16.79 -19.14
C PRO A 263 -11.02 -17.74 -18.91
N GLU A 264 -9.90 -17.25 -18.36
CA GLU A 264 -8.72 -18.04 -17.99
C GLU A 264 -9.03 -19.12 -16.94
N LEU A 265 -10.01 -18.91 -16.05
CA LEU A 265 -10.46 -19.93 -15.10
C LEU A 265 -11.07 -21.16 -15.80
N LYS A 266 -11.63 -20.99 -17.01
CA LYS A 266 -12.14 -22.11 -17.83
C LYS A 266 -11.01 -22.95 -18.40
N LEU A 267 -9.84 -22.36 -18.64
CA LEU A 267 -8.68 -23.03 -19.24
C LEU A 267 -7.89 -23.88 -18.23
N LEU A 268 -7.89 -23.50 -16.95
CA LEU A 268 -7.32 -24.32 -15.85
C LEU A 268 -7.97 -25.71 -15.76
N ARG A 269 -9.20 -25.87 -16.25
CA ARG A 269 -9.94 -27.15 -16.28
C ARG A 269 -9.46 -28.12 -17.38
N LYS A 270 -8.70 -27.64 -18.38
CA LYS A 270 -8.13 -28.48 -19.46
C LYS A 270 -6.70 -28.97 -19.18
N ARG A 271 -6.07 -28.53 -18.09
CA ARG A 271 -4.67 -28.89 -17.74
C ARG A 271 -4.56 -29.85 -16.54
N ARG A 272 -5.66 -30.50 -16.13
CA ARG A 272 -5.64 -31.63 -15.19
C ARG A 272 -6.00 -32.91 -15.89
#